data_AF-A0A1G5P1N2-F1
#
_entry.id   AF-A0A1G5P1N2-F1
#
_cell.length_a   1.000
_cell.length_b   1.000
_cell.length_c   1.000
_cell.angle_alpha   90.00
_cell.angle_beta   90.00
_cell.angle_gamma   90.00
#
_symmetry.space_group_name_H-M   'P 1'
#
loop_
_entity.id
_entity.type
_entity.pdbx_description
1 polymer ?
#
loop_
_entity_poly.entity_id
_entity_poly.type
_entity_poly.pdbx_seq_one_letter_code
_entity_poly.pdbx_strand_id
1 'polypeptide(L)'
;MAAMIQNDEQKSWMQPILDFRNTYLTIKDWDKRDFQRMNGRIKVMNERDELIHGPYLQDYRATLLEELLRTQKTVRDAKVPGHDDIELIPLDEIDAIRRIWVEEKGEIEDLVPQIYERVFNEPYPGKPLEQHPLENEDLDLLKEVAAELDPEAADRLYRLTRNLLAVQFQSMQSQKRSLHLNRLDEVLKANAFRTEEEALAFALSHRDQIARDETIQEEDKELELIPLVEEEVEE
;
A
#
# COMPACT_ATOMS: atom_id res chain seq x y z
N MET A 1 12.67 25.12 7.10
CA MET A 1 11.25 25.51 6.94
C MET A 1 10.70 26.10 8.23
N ALA A 2 10.75 25.40 9.36
CA ALA A 2 10.31 25.92 10.67
C ALA A 2 10.87 27.31 11.03
N ALA A 3 12.20 27.48 11.01
CA ALA A 3 12.83 28.76 11.32
C ALA A 3 12.46 29.89 10.32
N MET A 4 12.08 29.56 9.10
CA MET A 4 11.67 30.56 8.10
C MET A 4 10.25 31.06 8.37
N ILE A 5 9.35 30.18 8.81
CA ILE A 5 7.94 30.52 9.11
C ILE A 5 7.86 31.29 10.43
N GLN A 6 8.65 30.90 11.44
CA GLN A 6 8.67 31.57 12.75
C GLN A 6 9.27 32.99 12.70
N ASN A 7 10.18 33.25 11.76
CA ASN A 7 10.86 34.54 11.64
C ASN A 7 10.10 35.56 10.76
N ASP A 8 9.04 35.15 10.07
CA ASP A 8 8.36 35.96 9.06
C ASP A 8 6.84 35.67 9.09
N GLU A 9 6.07 36.53 9.76
CA GLU A 9 4.62 36.36 9.91
C GLU A 9 3.88 36.24 8.55
N GLN A 10 4.43 36.80 7.47
CA GLN A 10 3.87 36.71 6.13
C GLN A 10 3.95 35.29 5.54
N LYS A 11 4.70 34.38 6.18
CA LYS A 11 4.87 32.98 5.79
C LYS A 11 4.09 31.98 6.64
N SER A 12 3.29 32.49 7.58
CA SER A 12 2.42 31.68 8.45
C SER A 12 1.47 30.75 7.69
N TRP A 13 1.05 31.13 6.48
CA TRP A 13 0.20 30.30 5.61
C TRP A 13 0.84 28.97 5.19
N MET A 14 2.17 28.83 5.24
CA MET A 14 2.88 27.57 4.96
C MET A 14 2.91 26.61 6.15
N GLN A 15 2.45 27.04 7.33
CA GLN A 15 2.47 26.23 8.54
C GLN A 15 1.76 24.87 8.37
N PRO A 16 0.58 24.76 7.72
CA PRO A 16 -0.07 23.48 7.49
C PRO A 16 0.81 22.47 6.71
N ILE A 17 1.61 22.94 5.74
CA ILE A 17 2.51 22.07 4.96
C ILE A 17 3.62 21.52 5.85
N LEU A 18 4.17 22.37 6.73
CA LEU A 18 5.17 21.96 7.70
C LEU A 18 4.59 20.96 8.71
N ASP A 19 3.36 21.20 9.18
CA ASP A 19 2.68 20.33 10.13
C ASP A 19 2.38 18.97 9.51
N PHE A 20 1.91 18.93 8.27
CA PHE A 20 1.73 17.70 7.51
C PHE A 20 3.03 16.87 7.47
N ARG A 21 4.14 17.50 7.06
CA ARG A 21 5.44 16.83 7.01
C ARG A 21 5.87 16.28 8.38
N ASN A 22 5.77 17.10 9.42
CA ASN A 22 6.25 16.74 10.75
C ASN A 22 5.38 15.66 11.43
N THR A 23 4.10 15.59 11.07
CA THR A 23 3.15 14.65 11.68
C THR A 23 3.15 13.32 10.94
N TYR A 24 3.11 13.35 9.61
CA TYR A 24 2.84 12.15 8.80
C TYR A 24 4.07 11.58 8.08
N LEU A 25 5.17 12.34 7.94
CA LEU A 25 6.37 11.89 7.22
C LEU A 25 7.57 11.72 8.15
N THR A 26 7.33 11.19 9.34
CA THR A 26 8.40 10.93 10.33
C THR A 26 9.14 9.63 10.04
N ILE A 27 10.38 9.52 10.53
CA ILE A 27 11.28 8.37 10.28
C ILE A 27 10.86 7.13 11.10
N LYS A 28 10.07 7.32 12.17
CA LYS A 28 9.56 6.23 13.00
C LYS A 28 8.17 5.84 12.52
N ASP A 29 8.12 5.09 11.43
CA ASP A 29 6.88 4.71 10.75
C ASP A 29 6.74 3.19 10.48
N TRP A 30 7.47 2.39 11.25
CA TRP A 30 7.51 0.92 11.13
C TRP A 30 6.13 0.29 11.27
N ASP A 31 5.34 0.74 12.25
CA ASP A 31 3.97 0.30 12.52
C ASP A 31 2.98 0.62 11.39
N LYS A 32 3.36 1.46 10.44
CA LYS A 32 2.52 1.91 9.32
C LYS A 32 2.88 1.23 8.01
N ARG A 33 3.86 0.33 8.01
CA ARG A 33 4.41 -0.31 6.82
C ARG A 33 4.10 -1.81 6.82
N ASP A 34 3.99 -2.34 5.62
CA ASP A 34 3.93 -3.78 5.44
C ASP A 34 5.31 -4.39 5.71
N PHE A 35 5.38 -5.52 6.39
CA PHE A 35 6.67 -6.18 6.64
C PHE A 35 7.25 -6.84 5.37
N GLN A 36 6.46 -6.92 4.30
CA GLN A 36 6.88 -7.40 2.99
C GLN A 36 7.21 -6.25 2.03
N ARG A 37 8.04 -6.54 1.04
CA ARG A 37 8.26 -5.66 -0.13
C ARG A 37 7.03 -5.63 -1.03
N MET A 38 7.03 -4.70 -1.98
CA MET A 38 5.90 -4.54 -2.91
C MET A 38 5.63 -5.77 -3.80
N ASN A 39 6.64 -6.62 -4.00
CA ASN A 39 6.55 -7.91 -4.70
C ASN A 39 6.35 -9.11 -3.75
N GLY A 40 6.05 -8.86 -2.47
CA GLY A 40 5.90 -9.89 -1.43
C GLY A 40 7.19 -10.30 -0.73
N ARG A 41 8.37 -10.05 -1.33
CA ARG A 41 9.64 -10.56 -0.79
C ARG A 41 9.94 -10.01 0.59
N ILE A 42 10.70 -10.76 1.39
CA ILE A 42 11.15 -10.35 2.72
C ILE A 42 12.67 -10.28 2.78
N LYS A 43 13.19 -9.39 3.63
CA LYS A 43 14.62 -9.25 3.90
C LYS A 43 14.82 -8.99 5.38
N VAL A 44 15.76 -9.70 6.00
CA VAL A 44 16.15 -9.47 7.40
C VAL A 44 17.16 -8.34 7.47
N MET A 45 17.04 -7.49 8.49
CA MET A 45 18.06 -6.53 8.88
C MET A 45 19.11 -7.23 9.73
N ASN A 46 20.31 -7.42 9.16
CA ASN A 46 21.38 -8.23 9.72
C ASN A 46 21.79 -7.85 11.16
N GLU A 47 21.59 -6.60 11.58
CA GLU A 47 22.02 -6.13 12.90
C GLU A 47 21.03 -6.43 14.04
N ARG A 48 19.74 -6.68 13.74
CA ARG A 48 18.68 -6.75 14.77
C ARG A 48 17.74 -7.93 14.65
N ASP A 49 17.93 -8.82 13.68
CA ASP A 49 17.00 -9.93 13.40
C ASP A 49 15.54 -9.46 13.27
N GLU A 50 15.35 -8.31 12.60
CA GLU A 50 14.05 -7.70 12.30
C GLU A 50 13.82 -7.71 10.78
N LEU A 51 12.58 -7.76 10.31
CA LEU A 51 12.28 -7.65 8.87
C LEU A 51 12.38 -6.20 8.40
N ILE A 52 13.02 -5.95 7.26
CA ILE A 52 12.98 -4.63 6.64
C ILE A 52 11.59 -4.42 6.03
N HIS A 53 10.81 -3.52 6.63
CA HIS A 53 9.48 -3.20 6.15
C HIS A 53 9.48 -2.49 4.79
N GLY A 54 8.45 -2.75 3.99
CA GLY A 54 8.25 -2.22 2.65
C GLY A 54 7.28 -1.03 2.59
N PRO A 55 6.28 -1.06 1.69
CA PRO A 55 5.41 0.09 1.45
C PRO A 55 4.47 0.36 2.62
N TYR A 56 3.92 1.57 2.69
CA TYR A 56 2.87 1.91 3.64
C TYR A 56 1.64 1.03 3.48
N LEU A 57 0.98 0.69 4.58
CA LEU A 57 -0.32 0.02 4.61
C LEU A 57 -1.41 0.89 3.94
N GLN A 58 -2.47 0.26 3.44
CA GLN A 58 -3.56 0.95 2.74
C GLN A 58 -4.14 2.10 3.57
N ASP A 59 -4.51 1.83 4.82
CA ASP A 59 -5.11 2.83 5.73
C ASP A 59 -4.19 4.04 5.96
N TYR A 60 -2.88 3.81 6.04
CA TYR A 60 -1.94 4.90 6.20
C TYR A 60 -1.80 5.71 4.92
N ARG A 61 -1.81 5.09 3.73
CA ARG A 61 -1.82 5.83 2.47
C ARG A 61 -3.12 6.62 2.27
N ALA A 62 -4.26 6.07 2.68
CA ALA A 62 -5.54 6.80 2.72
C ALA A 62 -5.46 8.03 3.64
N THR A 63 -4.91 7.85 4.84
CA THR A 63 -4.66 8.94 5.80
C THR A 63 -3.74 10.01 5.19
N LEU A 64 -2.63 9.61 4.57
CA LEU A 64 -1.70 10.54 3.92
C LEU A 64 -2.39 11.36 2.83
N LEU A 65 -3.17 10.72 1.96
CA LEU A 65 -3.88 11.42 0.88
C LEU A 65 -4.93 12.39 1.46
N GLU A 66 -5.73 11.94 2.43
CA GLU A 66 -6.75 12.78 3.06
C GLU A 66 -6.13 14.03 3.70
N GLU A 67 -5.06 13.86 4.47
CA GLU A 67 -4.39 14.95 5.16
C GLU A 67 -3.64 15.88 4.20
N LEU A 68 -3.11 15.36 3.09
CA LEU A 68 -2.52 16.17 2.04
C LEU A 68 -3.59 17.07 1.37
N LEU A 69 -4.76 16.53 1.05
CA LEU A 69 -5.86 17.30 0.47
C LEU A 69 -6.42 18.33 1.47
N ARG A 70 -6.55 17.99 2.76
CA ARG A 70 -6.91 18.95 3.82
C ARG A 70 -5.90 20.07 3.96
N THR A 71 -4.61 19.75 3.85
CA THR A 71 -3.52 20.73 3.87
C THR A 71 -3.62 21.66 2.67
N GLN A 72 -3.81 21.12 1.47
CA GLN A 72 -4.00 21.91 0.24
C GLN A 72 -5.20 22.85 0.37
N LYS A 73 -6.35 22.35 0.82
CA LYS A 73 -7.56 23.15 1.06
C LYS A 73 -7.28 24.30 2.03
N THR A 74 -6.64 24.01 3.16
CA THR A 74 -6.29 25.02 4.19
C THR A 74 -5.37 26.10 3.64
N VAL A 75 -4.38 25.74 2.83
CA VAL A 75 -3.46 26.68 2.20
C VAL A 75 -4.18 27.57 1.19
N ARG A 76 -5.09 27.01 0.39
CA ARG A 76 -5.95 27.79 -0.52
C ARG A 76 -6.89 28.73 0.23
N ASP A 77 -7.41 28.33 1.39
CA ASP A 77 -8.30 29.17 2.21
C ASP A 77 -7.58 30.35 2.89
N ALA A 78 -6.24 30.33 2.97
CA ALA A 78 -5.43 31.39 3.59
C ALA A 78 -5.42 32.71 2.80
N LYS A 79 -5.88 32.71 1.54
CA LYS A 79 -6.06 33.91 0.70
C LYS A 79 -4.81 34.79 0.51
N VAL A 80 -3.62 34.19 0.52
CA VAL A 80 -2.34 34.88 0.25
C VAL A 80 -2.12 35.06 -1.26
N PRO A 81 -1.38 36.06 -1.76
CA PRO A 81 -1.19 36.23 -3.20
C PRO A 81 -0.73 34.94 -3.90
N GLY A 82 -1.51 34.49 -4.90
CA GLY A 82 -1.27 33.21 -5.61
C GLY A 82 -1.82 31.96 -4.93
N HIS A 83 -2.60 32.10 -3.84
CA HIS A 83 -3.15 30.97 -3.09
C HIS A 83 -4.04 30.05 -3.92
N ASP A 84 -4.83 30.60 -4.84
CA ASP A 84 -5.74 29.84 -5.70
C ASP A 84 -4.99 28.85 -6.62
N ASP A 85 -3.74 29.18 -6.97
CA ASP A 85 -2.88 28.38 -7.85
C ASP A 85 -2.08 27.30 -7.10
N ILE A 86 -2.17 27.25 -5.76
CA ILE A 86 -1.39 26.29 -4.97
C ILE A 86 -2.02 24.91 -5.10
N GLU A 87 -1.31 23.98 -5.74
CA GLU A 87 -1.62 22.56 -5.75
C GLU A 87 -0.47 21.81 -5.07
N LEU A 88 -0.74 21.19 -3.92
CA LEU A 88 0.20 20.26 -3.28
C LEU A 88 0.20 18.91 -4.00
N ILE A 89 -0.95 18.54 -4.56
CA ILE A 89 -1.12 17.41 -5.46
C ILE A 89 -2.15 17.78 -6.54
N PRO A 90 -1.77 17.75 -7.82
CA PRO A 90 -2.69 18.04 -8.92
C PRO A 90 -3.63 16.85 -9.17
N LEU A 91 -4.76 17.11 -9.86
CA LEU A 91 -5.81 16.11 -10.07
C LEU A 91 -5.31 14.88 -10.85
N ASP A 92 -4.38 15.04 -11.79
CA ASP A 92 -3.78 13.95 -12.56
C ASP A 92 -2.93 13.01 -11.70
N GLU A 93 -2.27 13.52 -10.66
CA GLU A 93 -1.59 12.70 -9.66
C GLU A 93 -2.60 11.97 -8.75
N ILE A 94 -3.72 12.58 -8.40
CA ILE A 94 -4.81 11.90 -7.66
C ILE A 94 -5.40 10.76 -8.50
N ASP A 95 -5.63 10.98 -9.79
CA ASP A 95 -6.06 9.96 -10.75
C ASP A 95 -5.03 8.81 -10.83
N ALA A 96 -3.73 9.13 -10.84
CA ALA A 96 -2.67 8.13 -10.85
C ALA A 96 -2.66 7.29 -9.56
N ILE A 97 -2.85 7.92 -8.39
CA ILE A 97 -2.98 7.22 -7.11
C ILE A 97 -4.16 6.26 -7.16
N ARG A 98 -5.35 6.72 -7.58
CA ARG A 98 -6.55 5.89 -7.70
C ARG A 98 -6.30 4.69 -8.60
N ARG A 99 -5.71 4.90 -9.79
CA ARG A 99 -5.36 3.84 -10.73
C ARG A 99 -4.43 2.81 -10.11
N ILE A 100 -3.34 3.25 -9.46
CA ILE A 100 -2.38 2.35 -8.81
C ILE A 100 -3.06 1.53 -7.71
N TRP A 101 -3.90 2.15 -6.89
CA TRP A 101 -4.59 1.46 -5.80
C TRP A 101 -5.56 0.41 -6.35
N VAL A 102 -6.46 0.80 -7.26
CA VAL A 102 -7.50 -0.09 -7.77
C VAL A 102 -6.93 -1.14 -8.73
N GLU A 103 -6.16 -0.74 -9.73
CA GLU A 103 -5.74 -1.63 -10.82
C GLU A 103 -4.51 -2.48 -10.45
N GLU A 104 -3.52 -1.89 -9.79
CA GLU A 104 -2.25 -2.56 -9.48
C GLU A 104 -2.27 -3.25 -8.11
N LYS A 105 -2.85 -2.60 -7.08
CA LYS A 105 -2.91 -3.16 -5.71
C LYS A 105 -4.19 -3.96 -5.41
N GLY A 106 -5.18 -3.92 -6.28
CA GLY A 106 -6.46 -4.60 -6.09
C GLY A 106 -7.34 -3.96 -5.03
N GLU A 107 -7.13 -2.67 -4.71
CA GLU A 107 -7.87 -1.90 -3.70
C GLU A 107 -9.21 -1.41 -4.24
N ILE A 108 -10.09 -2.39 -4.48
CA ILE A 108 -11.43 -2.22 -5.03
C ILE A 108 -12.43 -1.58 -4.04
N GLU A 109 -12.00 -1.15 -2.86
CA GLU A 109 -12.79 -0.22 -2.05
C GLU A 109 -12.86 1.17 -2.71
N ASP A 110 -11.94 1.45 -3.64
CA ASP A 110 -11.84 2.69 -4.40
C ASP A 110 -12.00 3.94 -3.51
N LEU A 111 -11.10 4.04 -2.51
CA LEU A 111 -11.20 5.04 -1.45
C LEU A 111 -10.96 6.48 -1.93
N VAL A 112 -10.28 6.68 -3.06
CA VAL A 112 -9.87 8.03 -3.51
C VAL A 112 -11.05 8.96 -3.74
N PRO A 113 -12.11 8.57 -4.49
CA PRO A 113 -13.32 9.38 -4.59
C PRO A 113 -13.95 9.76 -3.25
N GLN A 114 -14.02 8.81 -2.32
CA GLN A 114 -14.61 9.01 -0.99
C GLN A 114 -13.77 9.99 -0.16
N ILE A 115 -12.44 9.86 -0.19
CA ILE A 115 -11.51 10.77 0.48
C ILE A 115 -11.68 12.20 -0.07
N TYR A 116 -11.70 12.35 -1.40
CA TYR A 116 -11.87 13.64 -2.03
C TYR A 116 -13.18 14.32 -1.61
N GLU A 117 -14.30 13.58 -1.67
CA GLU A 117 -15.61 14.09 -1.28
C GLU A 117 -15.67 14.49 0.20
N ARG A 118 -15.08 13.70 1.11
CA ARG A 118 -14.98 14.09 2.53
C ARG A 118 -14.20 15.38 2.76
N VAL A 119 -13.18 15.66 1.94
CA VAL A 119 -12.34 16.86 2.12
C VAL A 119 -13.00 18.09 1.50
N PHE A 120 -13.47 17.97 0.25
CA PHE A 120 -13.97 19.11 -0.52
C PHE A 120 -15.49 19.31 -0.40
N ASN A 121 -16.25 18.31 0.06
CA ASN A 121 -17.71 18.24 -0.03
C ASN A 121 -18.22 18.38 -1.47
N GLU A 122 -17.44 17.88 -2.42
CA GLU A 122 -17.73 17.87 -3.85
C GLU A 122 -17.42 16.48 -4.41
N PRO A 123 -18.18 15.99 -5.40
CA PRO A 123 -17.90 14.71 -6.02
C PRO A 123 -16.52 14.72 -6.68
N TYR A 124 -15.81 13.60 -6.61
CA TYR A 124 -14.52 13.45 -7.24
C TYR A 124 -14.59 13.71 -8.75
N PRO A 125 -13.87 14.71 -9.29
CA PRO A 125 -13.98 15.11 -10.69
C PRO A 125 -13.08 14.29 -11.64
N GLY A 126 -12.35 13.31 -11.11
CA GLY A 126 -11.41 12.51 -11.87
C GLY A 126 -12.07 11.53 -12.83
N LYS A 127 -11.22 10.78 -13.55
CA LYS A 127 -11.70 9.89 -14.61
C LYS A 127 -12.55 8.74 -14.05
N PRO A 128 -13.61 8.32 -14.75
CA PRO A 128 -14.32 7.10 -14.36
C PRO A 128 -13.38 5.90 -14.48
N LEU A 129 -13.42 5.00 -13.50
CA LEU A 129 -12.81 3.68 -13.59
C LEU A 129 -13.88 2.64 -13.91
N GLU A 130 -13.44 1.49 -14.41
CA GLU A 130 -14.33 0.35 -14.61
C GLU A 130 -14.88 -0.11 -13.26
N GLN A 131 -16.20 -0.31 -13.20
CA GLN A 131 -16.86 -0.75 -11.99
C GLN A 131 -16.69 -2.26 -11.81
N HIS A 132 -16.44 -2.68 -10.57
CA HIS A 132 -16.51 -4.08 -10.16
C HIS A 132 -17.93 -4.39 -9.62
N PRO A 133 -18.32 -5.68 -9.61
CA PRO A 133 -19.67 -6.09 -9.18
C PRO A 133 -19.90 -6.02 -7.66
N LEU A 134 -18.88 -5.71 -6.86
CA LEU A 134 -18.98 -5.62 -5.40
C LEU A 134 -19.20 -4.17 -4.96
N GLU A 135 -20.08 -3.97 -4.00
CA GLU A 135 -20.29 -2.71 -3.29
C GLU A 135 -19.43 -2.66 -2.00
N ASN A 136 -19.37 -1.50 -1.34
CA ASN A 136 -18.58 -1.36 -0.11
C ASN A 136 -19.12 -2.26 1.00
N GLU A 137 -20.43 -2.46 1.05
CA GLU A 137 -21.10 -3.35 1.99
C GLU A 137 -20.67 -4.81 1.82
N ASP A 138 -20.44 -5.26 0.57
CA ASP A 138 -19.91 -6.61 0.30
C ASP A 138 -18.47 -6.75 0.79
N LEU A 139 -17.67 -5.69 0.62
CA LEU A 139 -16.28 -5.65 1.07
C LEU A 139 -16.16 -5.59 2.59
N ASP A 140 -17.08 -4.91 3.26
CA ASP A 140 -17.16 -4.90 4.71
C ASP A 140 -17.58 -6.27 5.25
N LEU A 141 -18.56 -6.93 4.62
CA LEU A 141 -18.88 -8.33 4.93
C LEU A 141 -17.66 -9.26 4.74
N LEU A 142 -16.87 -9.05 3.69
CA LEU A 142 -15.66 -9.85 3.47
C LEU A 142 -14.62 -9.62 4.58
N LYS A 143 -14.48 -8.40 5.11
CA LYS A 143 -13.63 -8.12 6.29
C LYS A 143 -14.15 -8.83 7.53
N GLU A 144 -15.46 -8.77 7.77
CA GLU A 144 -16.10 -9.45 8.92
C GLU A 144 -15.84 -10.96 8.88
N VAL A 145 -16.07 -11.61 7.73
CA VAL A 145 -15.82 -13.04 7.56
C VAL A 145 -14.33 -13.38 7.73
N ALA A 146 -13.42 -12.55 7.22
CA ALA A 146 -11.99 -12.76 7.41
C ALA A 146 -11.60 -12.68 8.90
N ALA A 147 -12.17 -11.73 9.65
CA ALA A 147 -11.96 -11.59 11.08
C ALA A 147 -12.54 -12.75 11.90
N GLU A 148 -13.66 -13.33 11.47
CA GLU A 148 -14.23 -14.53 12.09
C GLU A 148 -13.40 -15.79 11.83
N LEU A 149 -12.88 -15.95 10.61
CA LEU A 149 -12.14 -17.14 10.19
C LEU A 149 -10.71 -17.18 10.73
N ASP A 150 -10.01 -16.04 10.73
CA ASP A 150 -8.65 -15.93 11.23
C ASP A 150 -8.46 -14.62 12.01
N PRO A 151 -8.88 -14.57 13.29
CA PRO A 151 -8.79 -13.36 14.11
C PRO A 151 -7.36 -12.83 14.29
N GLU A 152 -6.35 -13.69 14.16
CA GLU A 152 -4.93 -13.34 14.30
C GLU A 152 -4.39 -12.66 13.03
N ALA A 153 -4.89 -13.05 11.86
CA ALA A 153 -4.43 -12.57 10.56
C ALA A 153 -5.57 -12.00 9.68
N ALA A 154 -6.59 -11.41 10.32
CA ALA A 154 -7.82 -10.95 9.67
C ALA A 154 -7.55 -10.02 8.48
N ASP A 155 -6.70 -9.00 8.68
CA ASP A 155 -6.35 -8.02 7.64
C ASP A 155 -5.64 -8.67 6.44
N ARG A 156 -4.82 -9.69 6.71
CA ARG A 156 -4.06 -10.42 5.69
C ARG A 156 -4.97 -11.32 4.87
N LEU A 157 -5.85 -12.05 5.54
CA LEU A 157 -6.85 -12.89 4.89
C LEU A 157 -7.81 -12.05 4.05
N TYR A 158 -8.23 -10.89 4.56
CA TYR A 158 -9.04 -9.94 3.82
C TYR A 158 -8.32 -9.46 2.54
N ARG A 159 -7.08 -8.96 2.67
CA ARG A 159 -6.27 -8.48 1.53
C ARG A 159 -6.08 -9.55 0.47
N LEU A 160 -5.72 -10.77 0.87
CA LEU A 160 -5.56 -11.91 -0.04
C LEU A 160 -6.87 -12.15 -0.81
N THR A 161 -7.97 -12.33 -0.10
CA THR A 161 -9.26 -12.70 -0.70
C THR A 161 -9.77 -11.61 -1.63
N ARG A 162 -9.70 -10.36 -1.19
CA ARG A 162 -10.06 -9.19 -2.00
C ARG A 162 -9.18 -9.06 -3.24
N ASN A 163 -7.87 -9.28 -3.15
CA ASN A 163 -6.98 -9.21 -4.31
C ASN A 163 -7.25 -10.30 -5.34
N LEU A 164 -7.55 -11.53 -4.89
CA LEU A 164 -7.96 -12.61 -5.79
C LEU A 164 -9.25 -12.24 -6.55
N LEU A 165 -10.23 -11.66 -5.85
CA LEU A 165 -11.47 -11.17 -6.47
C LEU A 165 -11.20 -10.02 -7.46
N ALA A 166 -10.36 -9.06 -7.10
CA ALA A 166 -9.96 -7.97 -7.99
C ALA A 166 -9.34 -8.48 -9.29
N VAL A 167 -8.39 -9.41 -9.19
CA VAL A 167 -7.77 -10.06 -10.37
C VAL A 167 -8.80 -10.82 -11.20
N GLN A 168 -9.75 -11.50 -10.55
CA GLN A 168 -10.85 -12.19 -11.23
C GLN A 168 -11.74 -11.21 -12.01
N PHE A 169 -12.18 -10.10 -11.40
CA PHE A 169 -13.04 -9.13 -12.06
C PHE A 169 -12.34 -8.46 -13.25
N GLN A 170 -11.07 -8.08 -13.12
CA GLN A 170 -10.29 -7.55 -14.24
C GLN A 170 -10.19 -8.53 -15.42
N SER A 171 -10.08 -9.83 -15.12
CA SER A 171 -10.03 -10.87 -16.16
C SER A 171 -11.35 -11.10 -16.88
N MET A 172 -12.48 -10.90 -16.19
CA MET A 172 -13.82 -11.00 -16.79
C MET A 172 -14.07 -9.88 -17.79
N GLN A 173 -13.52 -8.68 -17.54
CA GLN A 173 -13.66 -7.53 -18.42
C GLN A 173 -12.69 -7.55 -19.61
N SER A 174 -11.52 -8.17 -19.44
CA SER A 174 -10.51 -8.24 -20.50
C SER A 174 -10.73 -9.43 -21.44
N GLN A 175 -10.80 -9.17 -22.76
CA GLN A 175 -10.75 -10.20 -23.81
C GLN A 175 -9.40 -10.95 -23.84
N LYS A 176 -8.40 -10.53 -23.04
CA LYS A 176 -7.05 -11.12 -22.98
C LYS A 176 -6.91 -11.97 -21.71
N ARG A 177 -7.30 -13.24 -21.80
CA ARG A 177 -7.10 -14.26 -20.73
C ARG A 177 -5.63 -14.63 -20.50
N SER A 178 -4.73 -14.25 -21.41
CA SER A 178 -3.30 -14.50 -21.26
C SER A 178 -2.76 -13.78 -20.02
N LEU A 179 -2.06 -14.50 -19.13
CA LEU A 179 -1.43 -14.02 -17.89
C LEU A 179 -2.34 -13.90 -16.65
N HIS A 180 -3.61 -14.31 -16.71
CA HIS A 180 -4.48 -14.28 -15.51
C HIS A 180 -3.94 -15.16 -14.38
N LEU A 181 -3.49 -16.39 -14.69
CA LEU A 181 -2.87 -17.29 -13.71
C LEU A 181 -1.61 -16.69 -13.09
N ASN A 182 -0.79 -15.98 -13.87
CA ASN A 182 0.40 -15.32 -13.36
C ASN A 182 0.06 -14.22 -12.35
N ARG A 183 -1.02 -13.45 -12.59
CA ARG A 183 -1.48 -12.43 -11.63
C ARG A 183 -2.02 -13.05 -10.35
N LEU A 184 -2.74 -14.17 -10.44
CA LEU A 184 -3.18 -14.90 -9.25
C LEU A 184 -1.98 -15.44 -8.45
N ASP A 185 -0.98 -15.98 -9.14
CA ASP A 185 0.28 -16.43 -8.52
C ASP A 185 1.02 -15.27 -7.82
N GLU A 186 1.10 -14.10 -8.44
CA GLU A 186 1.65 -12.89 -7.81
C GLU A 186 0.89 -12.48 -6.54
N VAL A 187 -0.44 -12.55 -6.55
CA VAL A 187 -1.27 -12.27 -5.36
C VAL A 187 -0.99 -13.28 -4.24
N LEU A 188 -0.90 -14.57 -4.57
CA LEU A 188 -0.60 -15.62 -3.60
C LEU A 188 0.80 -15.43 -3.00
N LYS A 189 1.81 -15.15 -3.84
CA LYS A 189 3.17 -14.80 -3.39
C LYS A 189 3.19 -13.59 -2.48
N ALA A 190 2.49 -12.53 -2.86
CA ALA A 190 2.43 -11.30 -2.07
C ALA A 190 1.79 -11.49 -0.68
N ASN A 191 0.95 -12.51 -0.51
CA ASN A 191 0.26 -12.82 0.75
C ASN A 191 0.68 -14.18 1.32
N ALA A 192 1.91 -14.62 1.08
CA ALA A 192 2.39 -15.96 1.42
C ALA A 192 2.46 -16.27 2.94
N PHE A 193 2.55 -15.23 3.79
CA PHE A 193 2.61 -15.40 5.24
C PHE A 193 1.33 -14.87 5.92
N ARG A 194 0.95 -15.47 7.04
CA ARG A 194 -0.18 -15.00 7.85
C ARG A 194 0.24 -13.84 8.74
N THR A 195 1.40 -13.93 9.39
CA THR A 195 1.89 -12.92 10.34
C THR A 195 3.34 -12.51 10.11
N GLU A 196 3.77 -11.42 10.76
CA GLU A 196 5.16 -10.95 10.70
C GLU A 196 6.12 -11.95 11.36
N GLU A 197 5.69 -12.56 12.46
CA GLU A 197 6.46 -13.56 13.19
C GLU A 197 6.73 -14.80 12.34
N GLU A 198 5.72 -15.26 11.59
CA GLU A 198 5.88 -16.38 10.65
C GLU A 198 6.90 -16.04 9.55
N ALA A 199 6.77 -14.86 8.96
CA ALA A 199 7.69 -14.40 7.92
C ALA A 199 9.12 -14.24 8.45
N LEU A 200 9.29 -13.71 9.66
CA LEU A 200 10.59 -13.56 10.30
C LEU A 200 11.20 -14.93 10.62
N ALA A 201 10.43 -15.86 11.18
CA ALA A 201 10.89 -17.21 11.48
C ALA A 201 11.33 -17.93 10.20
N PHE A 202 10.56 -17.81 9.11
CA PHE A 202 10.94 -18.33 7.80
C PHE A 202 12.28 -17.72 7.34
N ALA A 203 12.42 -16.40 7.41
CA ALA A 203 13.62 -15.71 6.92
C ALA A 203 14.89 -16.07 7.71
N LEU A 204 14.79 -16.16 9.03
CA LEU A 204 15.91 -16.57 9.90
C LEU A 204 16.31 -18.02 9.65
N SER A 205 15.32 -18.92 9.48
CA SER A 205 15.60 -20.33 9.16
C SER A 205 16.32 -20.50 7.81
N HIS A 206 15.93 -19.73 6.79
CA HIS A 206 16.59 -19.72 5.49
C HIS A 206 18.00 -19.17 5.56
N ARG A 207 18.22 -18.07 6.30
CA ARG A 207 19.55 -17.50 6.52
C ARG A 207 20.50 -18.51 7.16
N ASP A 208 20.05 -19.21 8.19
CA ASP A 208 20.85 -20.21 8.90
C ASP A 208 21.17 -21.43 8.03
N GLN A 209 20.27 -21.81 7.11
CA GLN A 209 20.52 -22.87 6.12
C GLN A 209 21.59 -22.45 5.11
N ILE A 210 21.45 -21.26 4.51
CA ILE A 210 22.45 -20.72 3.57
C ILE A 210 23.84 -20.60 4.21
N ALA A 211 23.90 -20.15 5.47
CA ALA A 211 25.15 -20.06 6.22
C ALA A 211 25.80 -21.44 6.49
N ARG A 212 25.02 -22.53 6.55
CA ARG A 212 25.52 -23.89 6.77
C ARG A 212 26.02 -24.56 5.48
N ASP A 213 25.53 -24.16 4.31
CA ASP A 213 25.83 -24.79 3.03
C ASP A 213 27.11 -24.27 2.32
N GLU A 214 27.87 -23.36 2.95
CA GLU A 214 29.24 -22.89 2.61
C GLU A 214 29.64 -22.73 1.12
N THR A 215 28.71 -22.54 0.18
CA THR A 215 29.04 -22.43 -1.26
C THR A 215 28.48 -21.23 -2.00
N ILE A 216 27.78 -20.30 -1.37
CA ILE A 216 27.27 -19.11 -2.08
C ILE A 216 27.50 -17.82 -1.27
N GLN A 217 28.39 -16.97 -1.78
CA GLN A 217 28.53 -15.57 -1.36
C GLN A 217 27.30 -14.76 -1.80
N GLU A 218 26.19 -14.86 -1.08
CA GLU A 218 24.99 -14.06 -1.35
C GLU A 218 24.39 -13.48 -0.06
N GLU A 219 25.16 -12.67 0.66
CA GLU A 219 24.74 -12.02 1.92
C GLU A 219 23.66 -10.93 1.74
N ASP A 220 23.22 -10.64 0.50
CA ASP A 220 22.43 -9.44 0.21
C ASP A 220 21.13 -9.63 -0.58
N LYS A 221 20.76 -10.87 -0.94
CA LYS A 221 19.55 -11.11 -1.74
C LYS A 221 18.27 -11.16 -0.90
N GLU A 222 17.22 -10.54 -1.42
CA GLU A 222 15.85 -10.74 -0.93
C GLU A 222 15.46 -12.21 -1.10
N LEU A 223 14.83 -12.80 -0.08
CA LEU A 223 14.41 -14.21 -0.13
C LEU A 223 13.26 -14.38 -1.12
N GLU A 224 13.39 -15.36 -2.01
CA GLU A 224 12.27 -15.79 -2.85
C GLU A 224 11.28 -16.61 -2.02
N LEU A 225 10.01 -16.20 -2.04
CA LEU A 225 8.95 -16.71 -1.16
C LEU A 225 8.43 -18.09 -1.57
N ILE A 226 8.58 -18.42 -2.84
CA ILE A 226 8.18 -19.70 -3.42
C ILE A 226 9.38 -20.17 -4.24
N PRO A 227 10.17 -21.16 -3.78
CA PRO A 227 11.04 -21.86 -4.70
C PRO A 227 10.15 -22.43 -5.80
N LEU A 228 10.48 -22.16 -7.07
CA LEU A 228 9.92 -22.96 -8.17
C LEU A 228 10.24 -24.41 -7.80
N VAL A 229 9.23 -25.17 -7.39
CA VAL A 229 9.35 -26.61 -7.35
C VAL A 229 9.57 -26.97 -8.82
N GLU A 230 10.81 -27.30 -9.18
CA GLU A 230 11.04 -28.05 -10.41
C GLU A 230 10.26 -29.35 -10.21
N GLU A 231 9.03 -29.39 -10.74
CA GLU A 231 8.37 -30.67 -10.95
C GLU A 231 9.30 -31.45 -11.88
N GLU A 232 10.02 -32.42 -11.31
CA GLU A 232 10.58 -33.51 -12.08
C GLU A 232 9.38 -34.17 -12.75
N VAL A 233 9.11 -33.76 -13.99
CA VAL A 233 8.20 -34.46 -14.87
C VAL A 233 8.89 -35.78 -15.18
N GLU A 234 8.61 -36.81 -14.37
CA GLU A 234 8.95 -38.19 -14.71
C GLU A 234 8.21 -38.54 -16.02
N GLU A 235 8.98 -38.69 -17.11
CA GLU A 235 8.53 -39.30 -18.38
C GLU A 235 8.26 -40.81 -18.23
#